data_AF-A0A4Y2B846-F1
#
_entry.id   AF-A0A4Y2B846-F1
#
_cell.length_a   1.000
_cell.length_b   1.000
_cell.length_c   1.000
_cell.angle_alpha   90.00
_cell.angle_beta   90.00
_cell.angle_gamma   90.00
#
_symmetry.space_group_name_H-M   'P 1'
#
loop_
_entity.id
_entity.type
_entity.pdbx_description
1 polymer ?
#
loop_
_entity_poly.entity_id
_entity_poly.type
_entity_poly.pdbx_seq_one_letter_code
_entity_poly.pdbx_strand_id
1 'polypeptide(L)'
;MKFLKDLKADLNTEPDDDKKLLDLGSCELHTLHCAFKSSVQKTGWNIMPFLRAVYNLFKESPARRALFTSVTTSSVFPKKYCVVRWLQNAEVAQRAIELIPMLMLFVEEIEKTETISSQSYKIVSEAIADPLLSAKLEFFRGSSL
;
A
#
# COMPACT_ATOMS: atom_id res chain seq x y z
N MET A 1 26.48 -0.09 -4.92
CA MET A 1 26.32 -0.74 -6.24
C MET A 1 27.68 -1.17 -6.75
N LYS A 2 27.86 -2.46 -7.08
CA LYS A 2 29.11 -3.01 -7.63
C LYS A 2 29.29 -2.60 -9.11
N PHE A 3 28.23 -2.77 -9.90
CA PHE A 3 28.15 -2.37 -11.30
C PHE A 3 28.64 -0.95 -11.60
N LEU A 4 28.20 0.05 -10.82
CA LEU A 4 28.56 1.46 -11.04
C LEU A 4 30.05 1.74 -10.73
N LYS A 5 30.66 0.95 -9.83
CA LYS A 5 32.10 1.02 -9.56
C LYS A 5 32.91 0.38 -10.67
N ASP A 6 32.44 -0.78 -11.16
CA ASP A 6 33.08 -1.51 -12.25
C ASP A 6 33.04 -0.68 -13.55
N LEU A 7 31.88 -0.09 -13.88
CA LEU A 7 31.70 0.81 -15.03
C LEU A 7 32.59 2.07 -14.93
N LYS A 8 32.74 2.65 -13.74
CA LYS A 8 33.66 3.79 -13.50
C LYS A 8 35.11 3.38 -13.75
N ALA A 9 35.50 2.16 -13.37
CA ALA A 9 36.85 1.66 -13.59
C ALA A 9 37.13 1.46 -15.09
N ASP A 10 36.18 0.87 -15.83
CA ASP A 10 36.31 0.61 -17.27
C ASP A 10 36.35 1.90 -18.12
N LEU A 11 35.59 2.93 -17.73
CA LEU A 11 35.60 4.23 -18.42
C LEU A 11 36.90 5.00 -18.23
N ASN A 12 37.61 4.79 -17.12
CA ASN A 12 38.89 5.45 -16.83
C ASN A 12 40.09 4.79 -17.56
N THR A 13 39.89 3.65 -18.21
CA THR A 13 40.94 2.95 -18.98
C THR A 13 41.09 3.43 -20.42
N GLU A 14 40.14 4.19 -20.96
CA GLU A 14 40.24 4.79 -22.30
C GLU A 14 40.64 6.28 -22.21
N PRO A 15 41.65 6.76 -22.96
CA PRO A 15 42.19 8.12 -22.86
C PRO A 15 41.33 9.21 -23.53
N ASP A 16 40.04 8.96 -23.70
CA ASP A 16 39.10 9.88 -24.35
C ASP A 16 38.50 10.85 -23.32
N ASP A 17 39.12 12.03 -23.20
CA ASP A 17 38.87 13.07 -22.17
C ASP A 17 37.45 13.69 -22.25
N ASP A 18 36.66 13.35 -23.27
CA ASP A 18 35.30 13.85 -23.48
C ASP A 18 34.20 13.01 -22.78
N LYS A 19 34.51 11.79 -22.31
CA LYS A 19 33.51 10.90 -21.67
C LYS A 19 33.45 11.12 -20.16
N LYS A 20 32.69 12.13 -19.72
CA LYS A 20 32.41 12.36 -18.28
C LYS A 20 31.18 11.59 -17.83
N LEU A 21 31.36 10.59 -16.97
CA LEU A 21 30.24 9.95 -16.28
C LEU A 21 29.60 10.94 -15.30
N LEU A 22 28.40 11.39 -15.62
CA LEU A 22 27.60 12.23 -14.73
C LEU A 22 27.04 11.37 -13.58
N ASP A 23 27.62 11.52 -12.40
CA ASP A 23 27.05 10.98 -11.17
C ASP A 23 25.87 11.84 -10.74
N LEU A 24 24.67 11.45 -11.13
CA LEU A 24 23.43 12.14 -10.76
C LEU A 24 23.06 11.92 -9.27
N GLY A 25 23.84 11.11 -8.54
CA GLY A 25 23.54 10.70 -7.17
C GLY A 25 22.21 9.95 -7.05
N SER A 26 21.76 9.74 -5.81
CA SER A 26 20.36 9.41 -5.53
C SER A 26 19.61 10.71 -5.27
N CYS A 27 18.53 10.98 -6.01
CA CYS A 27 17.65 12.10 -5.67
C CYS A 27 17.08 11.91 -4.24
N GLU A 28 16.76 13.01 -3.57
CA GLU A 28 16.24 12.98 -2.18
C GLU A 28 15.00 12.09 -2.04
N LEU A 29 14.19 12.01 -3.09
CA LEU A 29 13.04 11.11 -3.19
C LEU A 29 13.44 9.63 -3.02
N HIS A 30 14.57 9.20 -3.57
CA HIS A 30 15.07 7.84 -3.38
C HIS A 30 15.53 7.59 -1.95
N THR A 31 16.13 8.56 -1.28
CA THR A 31 16.52 8.45 0.14
C THR A 31 15.30 8.29 1.03
N LEU A 32 14.28 9.14 0.83
CA LEU A 32 13.01 9.05 1.54
C LEU A 32 12.29 7.73 1.24
N HIS A 33 12.24 7.31 -0.02
CA HIS A 33 11.65 6.04 -0.43
C HIS A 33 12.33 4.84 0.24
N CYS A 34 13.66 4.81 0.27
CA CYS A 34 14.41 3.73 0.91
C CYS A 34 14.20 3.72 2.44
N ALA A 35 14.16 4.90 3.08
CA ALA A 35 13.90 5.01 4.51
C ALA A 35 12.49 4.52 4.85
N PHE A 36 11.48 4.95 4.11
CA PHE A 36 10.09 4.54 4.29
C PHE A 36 9.89 3.04 4.00
N LYS A 37 10.44 2.54 2.89
CA LYS A 37 10.41 1.11 2.58
C LYS A 37 11.04 0.30 3.72
N SER A 38 12.16 0.76 4.26
CA SER A 38 12.84 0.10 5.38
C SER A 38 12.03 0.17 6.67
N SER A 39 11.38 1.29 6.97
CA SER A 39 10.54 1.44 8.18
C SER A 39 9.31 0.54 8.10
N VAL A 40 8.61 0.55 6.97
CA VAL A 40 7.48 -0.36 6.70
C VAL A 40 7.91 -1.82 6.85
N GLN A 41 9.04 -2.21 6.25
CA GLN A 41 9.54 -3.59 6.36
C GLN A 41 9.89 -3.98 7.80
N LYS A 42 10.45 -3.06 8.59
CA LYS A 42 10.85 -3.32 9.98
C LYS A 42 9.67 -3.34 10.97
N THR A 43 8.63 -2.53 10.73
CA THR A 43 7.46 -2.48 11.62
C THR A 43 6.65 -3.77 11.59
N GLY A 44 6.76 -4.58 10.53
CA GLY A 44 5.96 -5.79 10.35
C GLY A 44 4.46 -5.50 10.20
N TRP A 45 4.07 -4.25 9.94
CA TRP A 45 2.67 -3.87 9.81
C TRP A 45 2.10 -4.39 8.50
N ASN A 46 0.96 -5.09 8.58
CA ASN A 46 0.26 -5.65 7.41
C ASN A 46 -0.56 -4.61 6.63
N ILE A 47 -0.09 -3.37 6.52
CA ILE A 47 -0.79 -2.27 5.83
C ILE A 47 -0.94 -2.56 4.33
N MET A 48 0.14 -2.91 3.64
CA MET A 48 0.10 -3.14 2.19
C MET A 48 -0.76 -4.36 1.83
N PRO A 49 -0.65 -5.51 2.55
CA PRO A 49 -1.60 -6.60 2.41
C PRO A 49 -3.05 -6.15 2.62
N PHE A 50 -3.33 -5.35 3.65
CA PHE A 50 -4.66 -4.83 3.94
C PHE A 50 -5.21 -3.93 2.83
N LEU A 51 -4.46 -2.92 2.38
CA LEU A 51 -4.86 -2.01 1.29
C LEU A 51 -5.13 -2.76 -0.02
N ARG A 52 -4.38 -3.84 -0.29
CA ARG A 52 -4.64 -4.71 -1.43
C ARG A 52 -5.89 -5.57 -1.22
N ALA A 53 -6.03 -6.15 -0.03
CA ALA A 53 -7.13 -7.05 0.33
C ALA A 53 -8.48 -6.32 0.29
N VAL A 54 -8.57 -5.11 0.85
CA VAL A 54 -9.82 -4.35 0.88
C VAL A 54 -10.33 -4.04 -0.53
N TYR A 55 -9.45 -3.68 -1.47
CA TYR A 55 -9.84 -3.49 -2.87
C TYR A 55 -10.30 -4.81 -3.52
N ASN A 56 -9.53 -5.88 -3.32
CA ASN A 56 -9.83 -7.20 -3.89
C ASN A 56 -11.09 -7.84 -3.28
N LEU A 57 -11.51 -7.41 -2.09
CA LEU A 57 -12.75 -7.82 -1.46
C LEU A 57 -13.96 -7.41 -2.30
N PHE A 58 -13.89 -6.28 -3.01
CA PHE A 58 -15.02 -5.74 -3.77
C PHE A 58 -14.83 -5.76 -5.29
N LYS A 59 -13.59 -5.85 -5.79
CA LYS A 59 -13.25 -5.66 -7.21
C LYS A 59 -14.09 -6.52 -8.17
N GLU A 60 -14.28 -7.80 -7.84
CA GLU A 60 -14.92 -8.80 -8.72
C GLU A 60 -16.09 -9.50 -8.01
N SER A 61 -16.81 -8.79 -7.14
CA SER A 61 -17.94 -9.38 -6.42
C SER A 61 -19.11 -8.43 -6.31
N PRO A 62 -20.01 -8.44 -7.31
CA PRO A 62 -21.23 -7.65 -7.30
C PRO A 62 -22.08 -7.90 -6.05
N ALA A 63 -22.20 -9.16 -5.62
CA ALA A 63 -22.93 -9.54 -4.40
C ALA A 63 -22.37 -8.86 -3.15
N ARG A 64 -21.04 -8.89 -2.94
CA ARG A 64 -20.42 -8.21 -1.79
C ARG A 64 -20.57 -6.70 -1.85
N ARG A 65 -20.52 -6.11 -3.04
CA ARG A 65 -20.75 -4.66 -3.21
C ARG A 65 -22.20 -4.29 -2.89
N ALA A 66 -23.16 -5.08 -3.36
CA ALA A 66 -24.58 -4.87 -3.07
C ALA A 66 -24.86 -4.96 -1.56
N LEU A 67 -24.32 -6.01 -0.90
CA LEU A 67 -24.43 -6.17 0.56
C LEU A 67 -23.76 -5.01 1.31
N PHE A 68 -22.56 -4.61 0.89
CA PHE A 68 -21.87 -3.47 1.50
C PHE A 68 -22.70 -2.19 1.38
N THR A 69 -23.24 -1.88 0.20
CA THR A 69 -24.11 -0.71 0.00
C THR A 69 -25.39 -0.81 0.81
N SER A 70 -26.01 -1.99 0.94
CA SER A 70 -27.25 -2.13 1.72
C SER A 70 -27.04 -1.94 3.22
N VAL A 71 -25.93 -2.46 3.76
CA VAL A 71 -25.62 -2.40 5.20
C VAL A 71 -25.11 -1.02 5.60
N THR A 72 -24.26 -0.41 4.77
CA THR A 72 -23.57 0.83 5.11
C THR A 72 -24.25 2.07 4.56
N THR A 73 -25.24 1.90 3.67
CA THR A 73 -25.88 2.96 2.87
C THR A 73 -24.91 3.77 1.99
N SER A 74 -23.66 3.33 1.87
CA SER A 74 -22.59 4.01 1.15
C SER A 74 -22.37 3.43 -0.25
N SER A 75 -22.10 4.31 -1.21
CA SER A 75 -21.62 3.97 -2.55
C SER A 75 -20.11 4.19 -2.71
N VAL A 76 -19.41 4.48 -1.61
CA VAL A 76 -17.97 4.71 -1.59
C VAL A 76 -17.23 3.37 -1.45
N PHE A 77 -16.30 3.11 -2.36
CA PHE A 77 -15.51 1.87 -2.40
C PHE A 77 -14.00 2.13 -2.30
N PRO A 78 -13.20 1.09 -1.97
CA PRO A 78 -11.76 1.24 -1.87
C PRO A 78 -11.09 1.59 -3.20
N LYS A 79 -9.96 2.29 -3.13
CA LYS A 79 -9.08 2.55 -4.28
C LYS A 79 -8.05 1.43 -4.43
N LYS A 80 -7.56 1.22 -5.66
CA LYS A 80 -6.55 0.20 -5.96
C LYS A 80 -5.18 0.64 -5.42
N TYR A 81 -4.58 -0.18 -4.57
CA TYR A 81 -3.21 -0.02 -4.10
C TYR A 81 -2.18 -0.27 -5.22
N CYS A 82 -1.18 0.62 -5.35
CA CYS A 82 -0.11 0.51 -6.34
C CYS A 82 1.26 0.38 -5.66
N VAL A 83 1.85 -0.81 -5.69
CA VAL A 83 3.14 -1.11 -5.01
C VAL A 83 4.28 -0.19 -5.50
N VAL A 84 4.25 0.21 -6.77
CA VAL A 84 5.34 0.96 -7.42
C VAL A 84 5.15 2.49 -7.38
N ARG A 85 3.95 2.99 -7.04
CA ARG A 85 3.63 4.44 -7.05
C ARG A 85 3.09 4.87 -5.69
N TRP A 86 3.97 4.97 -4.71
CA TRP A 86 3.61 5.22 -3.32
C TRP A 86 2.95 6.58 -3.08
N LEU A 87 3.33 7.64 -3.82
CA LEU A 87 2.66 8.95 -3.77
C LEU A 87 1.15 8.85 -4.07
N GLN A 88 0.76 7.93 -4.95
CA GLN A 88 -0.64 7.69 -5.29
C GLN A 88 -1.38 6.88 -4.21
N ASN A 89 -0.65 6.27 -3.27
CA ASN A 89 -1.22 5.48 -2.18
C ASN A 89 -1.62 6.33 -0.97
N ALA A 90 -1.23 7.62 -0.90
CA ALA A 90 -1.74 8.52 0.13
C ALA A 90 -3.27 8.58 0.10
N GLU A 91 -3.85 8.78 -1.09
CA GLU A 91 -5.30 8.75 -1.27
C GLU A 91 -5.93 7.37 -1.05
N VAL A 92 -5.18 6.30 -1.31
CA VAL A 92 -5.63 4.92 -1.07
C VAL A 92 -5.75 4.67 0.43
N ALA A 93 -4.76 5.12 1.21
CA ALA A 93 -4.76 5.03 2.66
C ALA A 93 -5.85 5.91 3.28
N GLN A 94 -6.01 7.15 2.77
CA GLN A 94 -7.12 8.03 3.16
C GLN A 94 -8.48 7.37 2.96
N ARG A 95 -8.71 6.82 1.75
CA ARG A 95 -9.95 6.09 1.46
C ARG A 95 -10.13 4.89 2.37
N ALA A 96 -9.05 4.17 2.68
CA ALA A 96 -9.14 3.01 3.57
C ALA A 96 -9.54 3.43 4.99
N ILE A 97 -9.00 4.52 5.52
CA ILE A 97 -9.36 5.08 6.85
C ILE A 97 -10.86 5.42 6.90
N GLU A 98 -11.37 6.11 5.88
CA GLU A 98 -12.80 6.44 5.77
C GLU A 98 -13.70 5.19 5.78
N LEU A 99 -13.23 4.09 5.20
CA LEU A 99 -13.99 2.86 5.07
C LEU A 99 -13.95 1.97 6.31
N ILE A 100 -13.04 2.16 7.27
CA ILE A 100 -12.93 1.32 8.48
C ILE A 100 -14.29 1.11 9.18
N PRO A 101 -15.05 2.16 9.57
CA PRO A 101 -16.32 1.96 10.26
C PRO A 101 -17.34 1.18 9.41
N MET A 102 -17.34 1.41 8.09
CA MET A 102 -18.22 0.70 7.16
C MET A 102 -17.83 -0.78 6.99
N LEU A 103 -16.53 -1.07 6.98
CA LEU A 103 -16.00 -2.44 6.92
C LEU A 103 -16.34 -3.22 8.18
N MET A 104 -16.35 -2.57 9.35
CA MET A 104 -16.78 -3.20 10.60
C MET A 104 -18.25 -3.64 10.52
N LEU A 105 -19.15 -2.76 10.08
CA LEU A 105 -20.56 -3.11 9.89
C LEU A 105 -20.75 -4.24 8.86
N PHE A 106 -20.00 -4.19 7.77
CA PHE A 106 -20.05 -5.21 6.72
C PHE A 106 -19.58 -6.58 7.23
N VAL A 107 -18.50 -6.64 8.01
CA VAL A 107 -17.99 -7.89 8.59
C VAL A 107 -18.98 -8.45 9.60
N GLU A 108 -19.55 -7.61 10.46
CA GLU A 108 -20.57 -8.01 11.44
C GLU A 108 -21.81 -8.62 10.75
N GLU A 109 -22.26 -8.05 9.63
CA GLU A 109 -23.40 -8.61 8.88
C GLU A 109 -23.06 -9.95 8.22
N ILE A 110 -21.84 -10.10 7.69
CA ILE A 110 -21.40 -11.36 7.11
C ILE A 110 -21.34 -12.45 8.18
N GLU A 111 -20.78 -12.15 9.36
CA GLU A 111 -20.68 -13.13 10.45
C GLU A 111 -22.04 -13.68 10.90
N LYS A 112 -23.14 -12.92 10.70
CA LYS A 112 -24.51 -13.37 10.98
C LYS A 112 -25.09 -14.27 9.89
N THR A 113 -24.63 -14.15 8.65
CA THR A 113 -25.32 -14.69 7.46
C THR A 113 -24.55 -15.79 6.76
N GLU A 114 -23.24 -15.68 6.62
CA GLU A 114 -22.43 -16.62 5.85
C GLU A 114 -20.94 -16.58 6.25
N THR A 115 -20.24 -17.70 6.14
CA THR A 115 -18.77 -17.71 6.26
C THR A 115 -18.12 -17.47 4.91
N ILE A 116 -17.50 -16.30 4.71
CA ILE A 116 -16.69 -16.03 3.52
C ILE A 116 -15.28 -16.63 3.67
N SER A 117 -14.92 -17.57 2.81
CA SER A 117 -13.61 -18.26 2.86
C SER A 117 -12.46 -17.50 2.19
N SER A 118 -12.73 -16.37 1.53
CA SER A 118 -11.73 -15.65 0.72
C SER A 118 -10.57 -15.07 1.54
N GLN A 119 -9.35 -15.16 1.02
CA GLN A 119 -8.16 -14.63 1.70
C GLN A 119 -8.25 -13.12 1.94
N SER A 120 -8.84 -12.36 1.01
CA SER A 120 -9.05 -10.92 1.17
C SER A 120 -9.97 -10.61 2.35
N TYR A 121 -11.00 -11.43 2.57
CA TYR A 121 -11.91 -11.27 3.71
C TYR A 121 -11.18 -11.51 5.03
N LYS A 122 -10.44 -12.62 5.15
CA LYS A 122 -9.67 -12.93 6.36
C LYS A 122 -8.69 -11.81 6.75
N ILE A 123 -7.93 -11.31 5.77
CA ILE A 123 -6.99 -10.19 5.99
C ILE A 123 -7.75 -8.94 6.46
N VAL A 124 -8.91 -8.65 5.87
CA VAL A 124 -9.70 -7.48 6.25
C VAL A 124 -10.30 -7.64 7.64
N SER A 125 -10.92 -8.78 7.95
CA SER A 125 -11.52 -9.05 9.26
C SER A 125 -10.49 -9.03 10.39
N GLU A 126 -9.31 -9.62 10.17
CA GLU A 126 -8.19 -9.55 11.11
C GLU A 126 -7.67 -8.12 11.30
N ALA A 127 -7.56 -7.36 10.21
CA ALA A 127 -7.02 -5.99 10.27
C ALA A 127 -7.97 -5.03 10.99
N ILE A 128 -9.29 -5.10 10.75
CA ILE A 128 -10.24 -4.18 11.40
C ILE A 128 -10.42 -4.47 12.91
N ALA A 129 -10.04 -5.68 13.36
CA ALA A 129 -10.00 -6.01 14.77
C ALA A 129 -8.80 -5.37 15.50
N ASP A 130 -7.79 -4.87 14.77
CA ASP A 130 -6.66 -4.15 15.34
C ASP A 130 -7.05 -2.70 15.68
N PRO A 131 -7.09 -2.33 16.98
CA PRO A 131 -7.47 -0.97 17.39
C PRO A 131 -6.48 0.10 16.90
N LEU A 132 -5.27 -0.30 16.49
CA LEU A 132 -4.24 0.61 15.98
C LEU A 132 -4.26 0.73 14.45
N LEU A 133 -5.18 0.06 13.74
CA LEU A 133 -5.22 0.07 12.28
C LEU A 133 -5.29 1.51 11.72
N SER A 134 -6.18 2.35 12.26
CA SER A 134 -6.32 3.75 11.83
C SER A 134 -5.02 4.52 12.01
N ALA A 135 -4.36 4.40 13.16
CA ALA A 135 -3.10 5.07 13.44
C ALA A 135 -1.96 4.60 12.51
N LYS A 136 -1.91 3.30 12.23
CA LYS A 136 -0.95 2.70 11.28
C LYS A 136 -1.16 3.22 9.86
N LEU A 137 -2.41 3.30 9.41
CA LEU A 137 -2.76 3.87 8.11
C LEU A 137 -2.47 5.37 8.03
N GLU A 138 -2.71 6.11 9.11
CA GLU A 138 -2.37 7.54 9.19
C GLU A 138 -0.87 7.78 9.08
N PHE A 139 -0.05 6.97 9.77
CA PHE A 139 1.39 7.01 9.64
C PHE A 139 1.84 6.73 8.20
N PHE A 140 1.24 5.70 7.56
CA PHE A 140 1.51 5.38 6.17
C PHE A 140 1.10 6.51 5.22
N ARG A 141 -0.05 7.15 5.46
CA ARG A 141 -0.56 8.29 4.69
C ARG A 141 0.39 9.49 4.80
N GLY A 142 0.78 9.88 6.01
CA GLY A 142 1.65 11.03 6.26
C GLY A 142 3.07 10.85 5.72
N SER A 143 3.53 9.60 5.57
CA SER A 143 4.81 9.29 4.94
C SER A 143 4.76 9.29 3.41
N SER A 144 3.56 9.41 2.82
CA SER A 144 3.35 9.35 1.37
C SER A 144 3.29 10.73 0.69
N LEU A 145 3.84 11.77 1.34
CA LEU A 145 3.92 13.16 0.85
C LEU A 145 4.93 13.33 -0.30
#